data_AF-A0A660YCJ0-F1
#
_entry.id   AF-A0A660YCJ0-F1
#
_cell.length_a   1.000
_cell.length_b   1.000
_cell.length_c   1.000
_cell.angle_alpha   90.00
_cell.angle_beta   90.00
_cell.angle_gamma   90.00
#
_symmetry.space_group_name_H-M   'P 1'
#
loop_
_entity.id
_entity.type
_entity.pdbx_description
1 polymer ?
#
loop_
_entity_poly.entity_id
_entity_poly.type
_entity_poly.pdbx_seq_one_letter_code
_entity_poly.pdbx_strand_id
1 'polypeptide(L)' 'MQTLIRIKPHHFLDIITSFGGGQRTFEPSPYGHAVSERILSDRTVPLELALGMDDICAPCRKNQDGV' A
#
# COMPACT_ATOMS: atom_id res chain seq x y z
N MET A 1 0.98 -18.95 -1.37
CA MET A 1 -0.45 -18.62 -1.15
C MET A 1 -0.61 -17.16 -1.52
N GLN A 2 -1.56 -16.82 -2.39
CA GLN A 2 -1.80 -15.42 -2.76
C GLN A 2 -2.35 -14.69 -1.53
N THR A 3 -1.52 -13.84 -0.93
CA THR A 3 -1.88 -13.05 0.23
C THR A 3 -2.57 -11.78 -0.26
N LEU A 4 -3.89 -11.72 -0.10
CA LEU A 4 -4.72 -10.53 -0.33
C LEU A 4 -4.08 -9.29 0.30
N ILE A 5 -4.10 -8.16 -0.41
CA ILE A 5 -3.63 -6.87 0.11
C ILE A 5 -4.84 -5.96 0.30
N ARG A 6 -5.06 -5.49 1.52
CA ARG A 6 -6.05 -4.45 1.82
C ARG A 6 -5.40 -3.10 1.54
N ILE A 7 -6.04 -2.28 0.71
CA ILE A 7 -5.50 -0.98 0.29
C ILE A 7 -6.61 0.08 0.22
N LYS A 8 -6.35 1.27 0.76
CA LYS A 8 -7.21 2.44 0.55
C LYS A 8 -7.08 2.89 -0.92
N PRO A 9 -8.17 3.33 -1.57
CA PRO A 9 -8.13 3.76 -2.96
C PRO A 9 -7.06 4.81 -3.27
N HIS A 10 -6.85 5.79 -2.37
CA HIS A 10 -5.86 6.84 -2.59
C HIS A 10 -4.42 6.32 -2.51
N HIS A 11 -4.10 5.42 -1.57
CA HIS A 11 -2.75 4.84 -1.49
C HIS A 11 -2.40 4.05 -2.77
N PHE A 12 -3.38 3.38 -3.38
CA PHE A 12 -3.14 2.71 -4.66
C PHE A 12 -2.85 3.73 -5.78
N LEU A 13 -3.60 4.83 -5.84
CA LEU A 13 -3.34 5.92 -6.78
C LEU A 13 -1.97 6.58 -6.54
N ASP A 14 -1.55 6.74 -5.29
CA ASP A 14 -0.23 7.26 -4.94
C ASP A 14 0.87 6.37 -5.51
N ILE A 15 0.75 5.05 -5.35
CA ILE A 15 1.69 4.06 -5.92
C ILE A 15 1.74 4.16 -7.45
N ILE A 16 0.58 4.23 -8.12
CA ILE A 16 0.51 4.38 -9.58
C ILE A 16 1.17 5.69 -10.02
N THR A 17 0.89 6.79 -9.33
CA THR A 17 1.41 8.12 -9.65
C THR A 17 2.93 8.16 -9.49
N SER A 18 3.46 7.66 -8.37
CA SER A 18 4.91 7.51 -8.13
C SER A 18 5.57 6.62 -9.18
N PHE A 19 4.94 5.49 -9.53
CA PHE A 19 5.44 4.61 -10.58
C PHE A 19 5.48 5.30 -11.94
N GLY A 20 4.44 6.05 -12.31
CA GLY A 20 4.40 6.88 -13.52
C GLY A 20 5.48 7.95 -13.53
N GLY A 21 5.83 8.51 -12.36
CA GLY A 21 6.92 9.47 -12.17
C GLY A 21 8.34 8.89 -12.21
N GLY A 22 8.48 7.58 -12.40
CA GLY A 22 9.80 6.92 -12.51
C GLY A 22 10.31 6.28 -11.22
N GLN A 23 9.56 6.35 -10.12
CA GLN A 23 9.93 5.63 -8.89
C GLN A 23 9.82 4.12 -9.11
N ARG A 24 10.85 3.37 -8.70
CA ARG A 24 10.92 1.90 -8.85
C ARG A 24 11.15 1.18 -7.53
N THR A 25 11.73 1.88 -6.55
CA THR A 25 11.98 1.40 -5.19
C THR A 25 11.05 2.10 -4.22
N PHE A 26 10.49 1.34 -3.29
CA PHE A 26 9.54 1.83 -2.30
C PHE A 26 9.98 1.32 -0.94
N GLU A 27 10.68 2.15 -0.20
CA GLU A 27 11.08 1.81 1.16
C GLU A 27 9.88 1.93 2.11
N PRO A 28 9.72 1.00 3.07
CA PRO A 28 8.77 1.18 4.15
C PRO A 28 9.08 2.50 4.87
N SER A 29 8.04 3.30 5.13
CA SER A 29 8.22 4.47 5.97
C SER A 29 8.64 4.02 7.38
N PRO A 30 9.18 4.92 8.23
CA PRO A 30 9.49 4.62 9.64
C PRO A 30 8.30 4.06 10.45
N TYR A 31 7.09 4.10 9.87
CA TYR A 31 5.83 3.73 10.48
C TYR A 31 5.03 2.71 9.63
N GLY A 32 5.62 2.09 8.60
CA GLY A 32 4.89 1.38 7.54
C GLY A 32 5.49 0.03 7.09
N HIS A 33 4.66 -0.82 6.47
CA HIS A 33 5.06 -2.06 5.80
C HIS A 33 5.39 -1.80 4.31
N ALA A 34 6.26 -2.63 3.70
CA ALA A 34 6.66 -2.55 2.29
C ALA A 34 5.60 -3.12 1.31
N VAL A 35 4.36 -2.63 1.39
CA VAL A 35 3.25 -3.14 0.54
C VAL A 35 3.46 -2.81 -0.93
N SER A 36 4.01 -1.64 -1.24
CA SER A 36 4.25 -1.20 -2.62
C SER A 36 5.21 -2.11 -3.37
N GLU A 37 6.24 -2.65 -2.70
CA GLU A 37 7.15 -3.63 -3.32
C GLU A 37 6.43 -4.91 -3.70
N ARG A 38 5.51 -5.40 -2.85
CA ARG A 38 4.71 -6.59 -3.16
C ARG A 38 3.87 -6.38 -4.41
N ILE A 39 3.18 -5.25 -4.52
CA ILE A 39 2.36 -4.90 -5.70
C ILE A 39 3.22 -4.80 -6.97
N LEU A 40 4.45 -4.30 -6.87
CA LEU A 40 5.35 -4.19 -8.02
C LEU A 40 5.97 -5.54 -8.42
N SER A 41 6.22 -6.41 -7.45
CA SER A 41 6.75 -7.76 -7.67
C SER A 41 5.70 -8.71 -8.26
N ASP A 42 4.42 -8.50 -7.94
CA ASP A 42 3.30 -9.28 -8.45
C ASP A 42 2.11 -8.37 -8.81
N ARG A 43 1.96 -8.09 -10.10
CA ARG A 43 0.88 -7.25 -10.64
C ARG A 43 -0.47 -7.99 -10.71
N THR A 44 -0.51 -9.26 -10.33
CA THR A 44 -1.73 -10.07 -10.28
C THR A 44 -2.22 -10.30 -8.85
N VAL A 45 -1.54 -9.72 -7.86
CA VAL A 45 -1.95 -9.80 -6.47
C VAL A 45 -3.36 -9.22 -6.30
N PRO A 46 -4.29 -9.94 -5.67
CA PRO A 46 -5.63 -9.42 -5.43
C PRO A 46 -5.59 -8.28 -4.41
N LEU A 47 -6.32 -7.21 -4.72
CA LEU A 47 -6.47 -6.04 -3.87
C LEU A 47 -7.91 -5.97 -3.33
N GLU A 48 -8.06 -5.78 -2.01
CA GLU A 48 -9.32 -5.43 -1.36
C GLU A 48 -9.35 -3.92 -1.09
N LEU A 49 -10.41 -3.25 -1.55
CA LEU A 49 -10.60 -1.82 -1.25
C LEU A 49 -11.05 -1.64 0.20
N ALA A 50 -10.19 -0.99 0.99
CA ALA A 50 -10.45 -0.71 2.39
C ALA A 50 -10.96 0.74 2.59
N LEU A 51 -11.98 0.90 3.44
CA LEU A 51 -12.45 2.21 3.90
C LEU A 51 -11.68 2.67 5.15
N GLY A 52 -11.37 1.74 6.06
CA GLY A 52 -10.62 1.98 7.30
C GLY A 52 -9.10 1.88 7.13
N MET A 53 -8.40 1.37 8.15
CA MET A 53 -6.97 1.05 8.04
C MET A 53 -6.72 -0.01 6.96
N ASP A 54 -5.60 0.13 6.27
CA ASP A 54 -5.14 -0.79 5.24
C ASP A 54 -3.75 -1.34 5.57
N ASP A 55 -3.21 -2.24 4.75
CA ASP A 55 -1.94 -2.91 5.06
C ASP A 55 -0.72 -1.96 5.01
N ILE A 56 -0.87 -0.77 4.41
CA ILE A 56 0.18 0.26 4.35
C ILE A 56 0.22 1.02 5.67
N CYS A 57 -0.95 1.46 6.16
CA CYS A 57 -1.06 2.36 7.30
C CYS A 57 -1.44 1.66 8.61
N ALA A 58 -1.79 0.37 8.61
CA ALA A 58 -2.08 -0.39 9.83
C ALA A 58 -1.02 -0.27 10.94
N PRO A 59 0.30 -0.28 10.65
CA PRO A 59 1.33 -0.04 11.66
C PRO A 59 1.57 1.44 11.99
N CYS A 60 0.91 2.37 11.31
CA CYS A 60 1.15 3.80 11.44
C CYS A 60 0.45 4.36 12.68
N ARG A 61 1.22 4.93 13.61
CA ARG A 61 0.69 5.56 14.84
C ARG A 61 -0.21 6.79 14.57
N LYS A 62 -0.14 7.34 13.36
CA LYS A 62 -0.90 8.52 12.94
C LYS A 62 -2.28 8.20 12.39
N ASN A 63 -2.51 6.96 11.95
CA ASN A 63 -3.80 6.55 11.41
C ASN A 63 -4.57 5.75 12.47
N GLN A 64 -5.13 6.45 13.45
CA GLN A 64 -5.99 5.84 14.48
C GLN A 64 -7.40 5.74 13.90
N ASP A 65 -7.93 4.53 13.78
CA ASP A 65 -9.27 4.23 13.28
C ASP A 65 -9.57 4.59 11.82
N GLY A 66 -8.55 4.83 10.99
CA GLY A 66 -8.70 4.97 9.54
C GLY A 66 -8.99 6.39 9.05
N VAL A 67 -8.81 7.41 9.90
CA VAL A 67 -9.00 8.85 9.63
C VAL A 67 -7.68 9.60 9.64
#